data_AF-A0A7V3VY65-F1
#
_entry.id   AF-A0A7V3VY65-F1
#
_cell.length_a   1.000
_cell.length_b   1.000
_cell.length_c   1.000
_cell.angle_alpha   90.00
_cell.angle_beta   90.00
_cell.angle_gamma   90.00
#
_symmetry.space_group_name_H-M   'P 1'
#
loop_
_entity.id
_entity.type
_entity.pdbx_description
1 polymer ?
#
loop_
_entity_poly.entity_id
_entity_poly.type
_entity_poly.pdbx_seq_one_letter_code
_entity_poly.pdbx_strand_id
1 'polypeptide(L)'
;MRRRLIQTVLPLIFCLAPALATFLIAAALPRQARNFYLERLTPLDGLILGLGGALFGVQMLLAWTALQWRGRGFDERPDRWLSNLAQAAEWFPLLGLIGTVAGILQTFSSIKGPTPQAQIIQLYAPALTATGSGLFMALINILPIWVVLLGRDIIRSLGGETLP
;
A
#
# COMPACT_ATOMS: atom_id res chain seq x y z
N MET A 1 13.43 -14.83 -29.89
CA MET A 1 13.92 -13.69 -29.07
C MET A 1 12.78 -12.89 -28.44
N ARG A 2 11.80 -12.39 -29.22
CA ARG A 2 10.59 -11.68 -28.74
C ARG A 2 9.85 -12.38 -27.58
N ARG A 3 9.61 -13.69 -27.69
CA ARG A 3 8.92 -14.48 -26.65
C ARG A 3 9.67 -14.53 -25.32
N ARG A 4 11.02 -14.66 -25.34
CA ARG A 4 11.85 -14.61 -24.11
C ARG A 4 11.85 -13.22 -23.47
N LEU A 5 11.92 -12.16 -24.28
CA LEU A 5 11.81 -10.79 -23.76
C LEU A 5 10.45 -10.56 -23.08
N ILE A 6 9.36 -11.00 -23.71
CA ILE A 6 8.01 -10.88 -23.13
C ILE A 6 7.90 -11.67 -21.82
N GLN A 7 8.43 -12.89 -21.80
CA GLN A 7 8.31 -13.80 -20.64
C GLN A 7 9.20 -13.43 -19.45
N THR A 8 10.22 -12.60 -19.63
CA THR A 8 11.15 -12.23 -18.54
C THR A 8 11.07 -10.76 -18.19
N VAL A 9 10.94 -9.87 -19.18
CA VAL A 9 10.97 -8.41 -18.96
C VAL A 9 9.61 -7.89 -18.49
N LEU A 10 8.49 -8.31 -19.09
CA LEU A 10 7.17 -7.81 -18.67
C LEU A 10 6.83 -8.17 -17.22
N PRO A 11 7.02 -9.42 -16.74
CA PRO A 11 6.79 -9.74 -15.32
C PRO A 11 7.58 -8.85 -14.37
N LEU A 12 8.83 -8.54 -14.73
CA LEU A 12 9.69 -7.69 -13.92
C LEU A 12 9.20 -6.24 -13.91
N ILE A 13 8.80 -5.69 -15.06
CA ILE A 13 8.22 -4.35 -15.14
C ILE A 13 6.94 -4.26 -14.29
N PHE A 14 6.05 -5.24 -14.42
CA PHE A 14 4.83 -5.29 -13.62
C PHE A 14 5.16 -5.39 -12.13
N CYS A 15 6.08 -6.25 -11.70
CA CYS A 15 6.46 -6.32 -10.29
C CYS A 15 7.14 -5.03 -9.78
N LEU A 16 7.82 -4.25 -10.63
CA LEU A 16 8.37 -2.97 -10.19
C LEU A 16 7.30 -1.86 -10.11
N ALA A 17 6.17 -2.00 -10.81
CA ALA A 17 5.16 -0.95 -10.89
C ALA A 17 4.54 -0.58 -9.53
N PRO A 18 4.12 -1.52 -8.64
CA PRO A 18 3.63 -1.17 -7.31
C PRO A 18 4.67 -0.44 -6.47
N ALA A 19 5.93 -0.89 -6.48
CA ALA A 19 7.01 -0.26 -5.72
C ALA A 19 7.29 1.17 -6.22
N LEU A 20 7.31 1.37 -7.54
CA LEU A 20 7.46 2.68 -8.15
C LEU A 20 6.27 3.59 -7.82
N ALA A 21 5.04 3.08 -7.92
CA ALA A 21 3.83 3.83 -7.58
C ALA A 21 3.84 4.28 -6.11
N THR A 22 4.19 3.40 -5.18
CA THR A 22 4.37 3.73 -3.76
C THR A 22 5.37 4.87 -3.57
N PHE A 23 6.54 4.78 -4.22
CA PHE A 23 7.56 5.82 -4.15
C PHE A 23 7.06 7.15 -4.74
N LEU A 24 6.42 7.12 -5.91
CA LEU A 24 5.90 8.31 -6.58
C LEU A 24 4.80 8.99 -5.76
N ILE A 25 3.89 8.23 -5.15
CA ILE A 25 2.85 8.78 -4.26
C ILE A 25 3.50 9.50 -3.07
N ALA A 26 4.49 8.86 -2.42
CA ALA A 26 5.20 9.46 -1.30
C ALA A 26 6.04 10.69 -1.71
N ALA A 27 6.60 10.69 -2.92
CA ALA A 27 7.39 11.80 -3.46
C ALA A 27 6.51 12.97 -3.92
N ALA A 28 5.28 12.71 -4.34
CA ALA A 28 4.32 13.73 -4.77
C ALA A 28 3.75 14.56 -3.60
N LEU A 29 3.90 14.08 -2.36
CA LEU A 29 3.48 14.83 -1.18
C LEU A 29 4.28 16.13 -1.02
N PRO A 30 3.64 17.27 -0.68
CA PRO A 30 4.34 18.50 -0.37
C PRO A 30 5.41 18.28 0.70
N ARG A 31 6.64 18.80 0.47
CA ARG A 31 7.79 18.58 1.37
C ARG A 31 7.48 18.95 2.82
N GLN A 32 6.76 20.06 3.03
CA GLN A 32 6.34 20.51 4.37
C GLN A 32 5.43 19.49 5.05
N ALA A 33 4.42 18.96 4.35
CA ALA A 33 3.49 17.97 4.89
C ALA A 33 4.20 16.65 5.22
N ARG A 34 5.14 16.21 4.35
CA ARG A 34 5.94 15.02 4.60
C ARG A 34 6.84 15.18 5.83
N ASN A 35 7.53 16.31 5.95
CA ASN A 35 8.39 16.57 7.11
C ASN A 35 7.57 16.62 8.41
N PHE A 36 6.43 17.32 8.39
CA PHE A 36 5.51 17.36 9.53
C PHE A 36 5.02 15.96 9.93
N TYR A 37 4.67 15.12 8.95
CA TYR A 37 4.27 13.73 9.20
C TYR A 37 5.40 12.93 9.88
N LEU A 38 6.63 13.01 9.35
CA LEU A 38 7.79 12.30 9.88
C LEU A 38 8.16 12.75 11.30
N GLU A 39 8.05 14.05 11.59
CA GLU A 39 8.29 14.62 12.92
C GLU A 39 7.22 14.24 13.95
N ARG A 40 6.03 13.82 13.50
CA ARG A 40 4.87 13.53 14.35
C ARG A 40 4.46 12.05 14.32
N LEU A 41 5.33 11.17 13.82
CA LEU A 41 5.10 9.73 13.84
C LEU A 41 4.93 9.23 15.27
N THR A 42 3.77 8.61 15.51
CA THR A 42 3.47 7.94 16.77
C THR A 42 3.81 6.44 16.71
N PRO A 43 3.86 5.74 17.85
CA PRO A 43 4.00 4.28 17.85
C PRO A 43 2.88 3.56 17.06
N LEU A 44 1.67 4.12 17.05
CA LEU A 44 0.55 3.57 16.26
C LEU A 44 0.79 3.74 14.76
N ASP A 45 1.31 4.91 14.34
CA ASP A 45 1.72 5.12 12.95
C ASP A 45 2.78 4.10 12.54
N GLY A 46 3.80 3.91 13.39
CA GLY A 46 4.86 2.92 13.17
C GLY A 46 4.30 1.50 13.04
N LEU A 47 3.30 1.13 13.86
CA LEU A 47 2.62 -0.16 13.76
C LEU A 47 1.88 -0.31 12.42
N ILE A 48 1.12 0.70 12.00
CA ILE A 48 0.38 0.69 10.73
C ILE A 48 1.34 0.57 9.55
N LEU A 49 2.38 1.41 9.52
CA LEU A 49 3.40 1.40 8.47
C LEU A 49 4.20 0.10 8.45
N GLY A 50 4.55 -0.44 9.62
CA GLY A 50 5.32 -1.68 9.74
C GLY A 50 4.52 -2.89 9.27
N LEU A 51 3.28 -3.02 9.71
CA LEU A 51 2.38 -4.10 9.28
C LEU A 51 2.04 -3.97 7.78
N GLY A 52 1.71 -2.77 7.32
CA GLY A 52 1.41 -2.52 5.91
C GLY A 52 2.61 -2.70 5.00
N GLY A 53 3.82 -2.34 5.45
CA GLY A 53 5.07 -2.59 4.73
C GLY A 53 5.43 -4.08 4.65
N ALA A 54 5.25 -4.82 5.74
CA ALA A 54 5.46 -6.27 5.76
C ALA A 54 4.46 -6.99 4.84
N LEU A 55 3.18 -6.61 4.91
CA LEU A 55 2.12 -7.14 4.04
C LEU A 55 2.43 -6.84 2.57
N PHE A 56 2.85 -5.62 2.25
CA PHE A 56 3.25 -5.22 0.90
C PHE A 56 4.42 -6.08 0.42
N GLY A 57 5.44 -6.27 1.25
CA GLY A 57 6.60 -7.12 0.92
C GLY A 57 6.19 -8.56 0.57
N VAL A 58 5.30 -9.17 1.37
CA VAL A 58 4.77 -10.51 1.08
C VAL A 58 3.96 -10.52 -0.21
N GLN A 59 3.09 -9.53 -0.43
CA GLN A 59 2.33 -9.39 -1.67
C GLN A 59 3.24 -9.24 -2.89
N MET A 60 4.35 -8.50 -2.78
CA MET A 60 5.32 -8.35 -3.86
C MET A 60 6.01 -9.67 -4.21
N LEU A 61 6.37 -10.47 -3.21
CA LEU A 61 6.93 -11.82 -3.43
C LEU A 61 5.92 -12.74 -4.12
N LEU A 62 4.66 -12.73 -3.65
CA LEU A 62 3.59 -13.51 -4.27
C LEU A 62 3.31 -13.04 -5.70
N ALA A 63 3.21 -11.73 -5.93
CA ALA A 63 3.01 -11.13 -7.26
C ALA A 63 4.13 -11.51 -8.24
N TRP A 64 5.38 -11.53 -7.77
CA TRP A 64 6.50 -12.03 -8.54
C TRP A 64 6.33 -13.50 -8.93
N THR A 65 6.01 -14.37 -7.98
CA THR A 65 5.79 -15.80 -8.29
C THR A 65 4.58 -16.03 -9.21
N ALA A 66 3.56 -15.18 -9.09
CA ALA A 66 2.31 -15.20 -9.84
C ALA A 66 2.47 -14.74 -11.30
N LEU A 67 3.45 -13.87 -11.57
CA LEU A 67 3.77 -13.34 -12.89
C LEU A 67 4.93 -14.10 -13.57
N GLN A 68 5.48 -15.12 -12.93
CA GLN A 68 6.45 -16.01 -13.58
C GLN A 68 5.78 -17.04 -14.47
N TRP A 69 6.31 -17.21 -15.68
CA TRP A 69 5.89 -18.24 -16.61
C TRP A 69 6.30 -19.63 -16.07
N ARG A 70 5.35 -20.57 -15.92
CA ARG A 70 5.62 -21.94 -15.42
C ARG A 70 5.33 -22.97 -16.50
N GLY A 71 6.40 -23.53 -17.09
CA GLY A 71 6.27 -24.57 -18.10
C GLY A 71 5.63 -24.04 -19.40
N ARG A 72 4.44 -24.53 -19.75
CA ARG A 72 3.77 -24.19 -21.02
C ARG A 72 2.90 -22.92 -20.98
N GLY A 73 2.58 -22.39 -19.80
CA GLY A 73 1.71 -21.21 -19.65
C GLY A 73 1.84 -20.53 -18.28
N PHE A 74 0.88 -19.66 -17.96
CA PHE A 74 0.70 -19.10 -16.62
C PHE A 74 -0.12 -20.03 -15.71
N ASP A 75 0.06 -19.92 -14.40
CA ASP A 75 -0.90 -20.49 -13.46
C ASP A 75 -2.18 -19.64 -13.49
N GLU A 76 -3.25 -20.18 -14.05
CA GLU A 76 -4.52 -19.49 -14.26
C GLU A 76 -5.34 -19.34 -12.97
N ARG A 77 -4.91 -19.98 -11.89
CA ARG A 77 -5.68 -19.96 -10.65
C ARG A 77 -5.70 -18.55 -10.05
N PRO A 78 -6.87 -18.07 -9.60
CA PRO A 78 -6.93 -16.85 -8.81
C PRO A 78 -6.05 -17.03 -7.58
N ASP A 79 -5.15 -16.07 -7.36
CA ASP A 79 -4.18 -16.13 -6.28
C ASP A 79 -4.87 -15.79 -4.96
N ARG A 80 -5.48 -16.82 -4.34
CA ARG A 80 -6.28 -16.69 -3.12
C ARG A 80 -5.53 -15.94 -2.02
N TRP A 81 -4.22 -16.19 -1.89
CA TRP A 81 -3.38 -15.49 -0.92
C TRP A 81 -3.26 -14.00 -1.21
N LEU A 82 -3.03 -13.62 -2.46
CA LEU A 82 -2.91 -12.21 -2.84
C LEU A 82 -4.25 -11.48 -2.62
N SER A 83 -5.37 -12.12 -2.95
CA SER A 83 -6.72 -11.59 -2.68
C SER A 83 -6.98 -11.41 -1.18
N ASN A 84 -6.68 -12.42 -0.37
CA ASN A 84 -6.86 -12.35 1.08
C ASN A 84 -5.98 -11.26 1.72
N LEU A 85 -4.75 -11.10 1.25
CA LEU A 85 -3.85 -10.04 1.73
C LEU A 85 -4.33 -8.65 1.30
N ALA A 86 -4.84 -8.50 0.08
CA ALA A 86 -5.45 -7.25 -0.37
C ALA A 86 -6.69 -6.89 0.48
N GLN A 87 -7.53 -7.88 0.81
CA GLN A 87 -8.65 -7.70 1.72
C GLN A 87 -8.18 -7.33 3.15
N ALA A 88 -7.10 -7.94 3.63
CA ALA A 88 -6.51 -7.57 4.91
C ALA A 88 -6.03 -6.11 4.92
N ALA A 89 -5.64 -5.55 3.77
CA ALA A 89 -5.25 -4.15 3.67
C ALA A 89 -6.42 -3.17 3.88
N GLU A 90 -7.66 -3.60 3.68
CA GLU A 90 -8.86 -2.78 3.96
C GLU A 90 -9.03 -2.47 5.45
N TRP A 91 -8.30 -3.15 6.32
CA TRP A 91 -8.30 -2.89 7.76
C TRP A 91 -7.42 -1.70 8.16
N PHE A 92 -6.45 -1.30 7.34
CA PHE A 92 -5.55 -0.18 7.68
C PHE A 92 -6.27 1.16 7.87
N PRO A 93 -7.27 1.55 7.05
CA PRO A 93 -8.09 2.72 7.30
C PRO A 93 -8.85 2.65 8.64
N LEU A 94 -9.32 1.46 9.03
CA LEU A 94 -9.98 1.25 10.32
C LEU A 94 -9.02 1.44 11.49
N LEU A 95 -7.78 0.94 11.38
CA LEU A 95 -6.71 1.20 12.35
C LEU A 95 -6.37 2.70 12.41
N GLY A 96 -6.32 3.37 11.26
CA GLY A 96 -6.13 4.82 11.19
C GLY A 96 -7.26 5.59 11.90
N LEU A 97 -8.51 5.17 11.72
CA LEU A 97 -9.68 5.75 12.40
C LEU A 97 -9.59 5.56 13.92
N ILE A 98 -9.16 4.39 14.40
CA ILE A 98 -8.90 4.18 15.83
C ILE A 98 -7.87 5.18 16.36
N GLY A 99 -6.79 5.41 15.60
CA GLY A 99 -5.79 6.41 15.95
C GLY A 99 -6.35 7.83 15.98
N THR A 100 -7.23 8.17 15.05
CA THR A 100 -7.95 9.45 15.06
C THR A 100 -8.79 9.62 16.31
N VAL A 101 -9.60 8.61 16.66
CA VAL A 101 -10.44 8.63 17.87
C VAL A 101 -9.56 8.77 19.13
N ALA A 102 -8.48 8.00 19.22
CA ALA A 102 -7.55 8.07 20.34
C ALA A 102 -6.90 9.46 20.48
N GLY A 103 -6.42 10.04 19.36
CA GLY A 103 -5.83 11.38 19.35
C GLY A 103 -6.82 12.48 19.71
N ILE A 104 -8.07 12.36 19.27
CA ILE A 104 -9.15 13.29 19.64
C ILE A 104 -9.47 13.19 21.15
N LEU A 105 -9.62 11.98 21.69
CA LEU A 105 -9.86 11.76 23.12
C LEU A 105 -8.71 12.32 23.98
N GLN A 106 -7.47 12.11 23.54
CA GLN A 106 -6.29 12.69 24.18
C GLN A 106 -6.33 14.22 24.14
N THR A 107 -6.66 14.81 23.00
CA THR A 107 -6.79 16.26 22.84
C THR A 107 -7.80 16.83 23.82
N PHE A 108 -9.02 16.30 23.84
CA PHE A 108 -10.09 16.81 24.70
C PHE A 108 -9.80 16.61 26.20
N SER A 109 -9.18 15.49 26.59
CA SER A 109 -8.82 15.26 28.00
C SER A 109 -7.70 16.19 28.51
N SER A 110 -6.91 16.76 27.61
CA SER A 110 -5.80 17.68 27.95
C SER A 110 -6.22 19.15 28.10
N ILE A 111 -7.40 19.53 27.59
CA ILE A 111 -7.90 20.90 27.63
C ILE A 111 -8.59 21.15 28.98
N LYS A 112 -7.97 21.97 29.84
CA LYS A 112 -8.49 22.33 31.18
C LYS A 112 -8.89 23.80 31.34
N GLY A 113 -8.84 24.59 30.26
CA GLY A 113 -9.10 26.03 30.28
C GLY A 113 -8.87 26.66 28.91
N PRO A 114 -8.75 27.99 28.79
CA PRO A 114 -8.46 28.66 27.53
C PRO A 114 -7.10 28.23 26.97
N THR A 115 -7.12 27.44 25.90
CA THR A 115 -5.90 26.89 25.27
C THR A 115 -5.60 27.65 23.99
N PRO A 116 -4.35 28.09 23.74
CA PRO A 116 -3.96 28.70 22.47
C PRO A 116 -4.22 27.76 21.28
N GLN A 117 -4.74 28.30 20.16
CA GLN A 117 -5.05 27.52 18.95
C GLN A 117 -3.86 26.70 18.43
N ALA A 118 -2.64 27.24 18.50
CA ALA A 118 -1.44 26.54 18.08
C ALA A 118 -1.22 25.22 18.85
N GLN A 119 -1.57 25.19 20.14
CA GLN A 119 -1.45 24.00 20.98
C GLN A 119 -2.53 22.96 20.63
N ILE A 120 -3.73 23.42 20.29
CA ILE A 120 -4.82 22.57 19.82
C ILE A 120 -4.42 21.86 18.51
N ILE A 121 -3.85 22.59 17.54
CA ILE A 121 -3.39 22.02 16.26
C ILE A 121 -2.32 20.93 16.49
N GLN A 122 -1.40 21.14 17.43
CA GLN A 122 -0.39 20.14 17.76
C GLN A 122 -0.99 18.87 18.38
N LEU A 123 -2.04 19.00 19.19
CA LEU A 123 -2.73 17.87 19.80
C LEU A 123 -3.54 17.04 18.78
N TYR A 124 -4.00 17.66 17.69
CA TYR A 124 -4.65 16.95 16.59
C TYR A 124 -3.69 16.23 15.63
N ALA A 125 -2.39 16.57 15.64
CA ALA A 125 -1.43 15.99 14.71
C ALA A 125 -1.39 14.44 14.74
N PRO A 126 -1.36 13.76 15.90
CA PRO A 126 -1.43 12.30 16.00
C PRO A 126 -2.66 11.68 15.33
N ALA A 127 -3.80 12.37 15.42
CA ALA A 127 -5.05 11.90 14.85
C ALA A 127 -5.00 11.91 13.32
N LEU A 128 -4.34 12.93 12.74
CA LEU A 128 -4.17 13.10 11.30
C LEU A 128 -3.09 12.17 10.74
N THR A 129 -1.96 12.00 11.43
CA THR A 129 -0.91 11.08 10.99
C THR A 129 -1.43 9.65 10.96
N ALA A 130 -2.20 9.22 11.97
CA ALA A 130 -2.76 7.87 12.02
C ALA A 130 -3.69 7.58 10.84
N THR A 131 -4.58 8.52 10.49
CA THR A 131 -5.43 8.39 9.30
C THR A 131 -4.59 8.31 8.03
N GLY A 132 -3.60 9.20 7.90
CA GLY A 132 -2.70 9.24 6.74
C GLY A 132 -1.96 7.91 6.56
N SER A 133 -1.41 7.35 7.64
CA SER A 133 -0.76 6.05 7.68
C SER A 133 -1.69 4.94 7.21
N GLY A 134 -2.93 4.91 7.73
CA GLY A 134 -3.94 3.92 7.39
C GLY A 134 -4.35 3.96 5.93
N LEU A 135 -4.67 5.15 5.41
CA LEU A 135 -5.05 5.35 4.02
C LEU A 135 -3.92 5.03 3.06
N PHE A 136 -2.71 5.47 3.37
CA PHE A 136 -1.53 5.20 2.55
C PHE A 136 -1.26 3.70 2.48
N MET A 137 -1.31 2.98 3.61
CA MET A 137 -1.10 1.54 3.64
C MET A 137 -2.20 0.76 2.92
N ALA A 138 -3.47 1.14 3.05
CA ALA A 138 -4.54 0.53 2.25
C ALA A 138 -4.29 0.70 0.75
N LEU A 139 -3.99 1.93 0.32
CA LEU A 139 -3.81 2.26 -1.09
C LEU A 139 -2.69 1.43 -1.73
N ILE A 140 -1.50 1.41 -1.11
CA ILE A 140 -0.35 0.74 -1.71
C ILE A 140 -0.49 -0.78 -1.71
N ASN A 141 -1.16 -1.37 -0.72
CA ASN A 141 -1.35 -2.82 -0.61
C ASN A 141 -2.47 -3.36 -1.52
N ILE A 142 -3.27 -2.50 -2.14
CA ILE A 142 -4.19 -2.90 -3.20
C ILE A 142 -3.45 -3.04 -4.54
N LEU A 143 -2.36 -2.31 -4.78
CA LEU A 143 -1.68 -2.28 -6.08
C LEU A 143 -1.16 -3.65 -6.58
N PRO A 144 -0.53 -4.51 -5.75
CA PRO A 144 0.03 -5.77 -6.23
C PRO A 144 -1.00 -6.69 -6.89
N ILE A 145 -2.22 -6.77 -6.34
CA ILE A 145 -3.27 -7.62 -6.93
C ILE A 145 -3.75 -7.10 -8.28
N TRP A 146 -3.95 -5.78 -8.41
CA TRP A 146 -4.34 -5.17 -9.69
C TRP A 146 -3.30 -5.43 -10.76
N VAL A 147 -2.03 -5.30 -10.40
CA VAL A 147 -0.93 -5.52 -11.33
C VAL A 147 -0.80 -6.98 -11.74
N VAL A 148 -1.05 -7.93 -10.84
CA VAL A 148 -1.08 -9.36 -11.21
C VAL A 148 -2.24 -9.67 -12.14
N LEU A 149 -3.45 -9.18 -11.85
CA LEU A 149 -4.63 -9.40 -12.68
C LEU A 149 -4.44 -8.81 -14.09
N LEU A 150 -4.13 -7.53 -14.17
CA LEU A 150 -3.91 -6.83 -15.44
C LEU A 150 -2.68 -7.37 -16.19
N GLY A 151 -1.60 -7.61 -15.47
CA GLY A 151 -0.33 -8.09 -16.02
C GLY A 151 -0.48 -9.46 -16.67
N ARG A 152 -1.23 -10.38 -16.05
CA ARG A 152 -1.53 -11.70 -16.63
C ARG A 152 -2.26 -11.55 -17.97
N ASP A 153 -3.32 -10.76 -18.04
CA ASP A 153 -4.11 -10.57 -19.26
C ASP A 153 -3.28 -9.96 -20.41
N ILE A 154 -2.44 -8.98 -20.10
CA ILE A 154 -1.56 -8.34 -21.08
C ILE A 154 -0.47 -9.32 -21.56
N ILE A 155 0.18 -10.05 -20.66
CA ILE A 155 1.25 -10.98 -21.07
C ILE A 155 0.68 -12.11 -21.93
N ARG A 156 -0.53 -12.61 -21.63
CA ARG A 156 -1.20 -13.64 -22.43
C ARG A 156 -1.55 -13.16 -23.84
N SER A 157 -2.22 -12.00 -23.94
CA SER A 157 -2.58 -11.41 -25.23
C SER A 157 -1.36 -11.15 -26.13
N LEU A 158 -0.24 -10.71 -25.55
CA LEU A 158 1.01 -10.47 -26.28
C LEU A 158 1.83 -11.76 -26.53
N GLY A 159 1.66 -12.77 -25.68
CA GLY A 159 2.38 -14.04 -25.70
C GLY A 159 1.89 -15.04 -26.76
N GLY A 160 0.74 -14.76 -27.39
CA GLY A 160 0.21 -15.54 -28.50
C GLY A 160 -0.56 -16.80 -28.11
N GLU A 161 -1.06 -16.90 -26.87
CA GLU A 161 -2.11 -17.87 -26.55
C GLU A 161 -3.41 -17.36 -27.16
N THR A 162 -3.85 -18.00 -28.24
CA THR A 162 -5.22 -17.88 -28.73
C THR A 162 -6.15 -18.33 -27.61
N LEU A 163 -7.12 -17.47 -27.27
CA LEU A 163 -8.28 -17.86 -26.45
C LEU A 163 -8.84 -19.21 -26.97
N PRO A 164 -9.22 -20.14 -26.07
CA PRO A 164 -9.92 -21.36 -26.49
C PRO A 164 -11.25 -21.02 -27.19
#